data_AF-A0A8J7QK83-F1
#
_entry.id   AF-A0A8J7QK83-F1
#
_cell.length_a   1.000
_cell.length_b   1.000
_cell.length_c   1.000
_cell.angle_alpha   90.00
_cell.angle_beta   90.00
_cell.angle_gamma   90.00
#
_symmetry.space_group_name_H-M   'P 1'
#
loop_
_entity.id
_entity.type
_entity.pdbx_description
1 polymer ?
#
loop_
_entity_poly.entity_id
_entity_poly.type
_entity_poly.pdbx_seq_one_letter_code
_entity_poly.pdbx_strand_id
1 'polypeptide(L)'
;MGNLGWGKKDKSPTDGFSDKEVGKTCVGCEAGQEPLSDMDLDGVIMGRKDGACAPLTKKNEALTRATIQGAKEQAFTSNSNCCKGKHPPDGVADKTIVYVNGIRTQQGGHCQTLQDVADTTCAKVIGVYNATRNSVADLWQAKQDKSWIKKHAADAEKDAPDEEPRMSPKGRNPAVDTLRDMIYAEASSDQEMEIFAHSQGGAITSVALYEAEKQLAGAGMEENMSKVSVTSMGSAAQQWPDGPEYTHLIHARDFTPVKLGLRKSAKKDASRAGKGAKVVRFVGEPGGGSFKEMEPGDDTGGTSFTKYHDVDQTYLKAQSQFNNGCRGKS
;
A
#
# COMPACT_ATOMS: atom_id res chain seq x y z
N MET A 1 -25.87 51.47 24.27
CA MET A 1 -26.13 50.02 24.07
C MET A 1 -25.60 49.66 22.68
N GLY A 2 -24.37 49.14 22.59
CA GLY A 2 -23.75 48.75 21.33
C GLY A 2 -23.15 47.35 21.48
N ASN A 3 -23.65 46.41 20.69
CA ASN A 3 -23.27 45.00 20.78
C ASN A 3 -22.22 44.69 19.71
N LEU A 4 -21.00 44.37 20.14
CA LEU A 4 -19.87 43.99 19.29
C LEU A 4 -19.97 42.50 18.95
N GLY A 5 -20.46 42.19 17.75
CA GLY A 5 -20.49 40.83 17.21
C GLY A 5 -19.12 40.40 16.67
N TRP A 6 -18.45 39.48 17.36
CA TRP A 6 -17.27 38.78 16.87
C TRP A 6 -17.70 37.63 15.94
N GLY A 7 -17.61 37.84 14.62
CA GLY A 7 -17.77 36.78 13.63
C GLY A 7 -16.49 35.96 13.50
N LYS A 8 -16.46 34.75 14.07
CA LYS A 8 -15.46 33.74 13.71
C LYS A 8 -15.79 33.24 12.29
N LYS A 9 -14.90 33.51 11.33
CA LYS A 9 -14.90 32.79 10.05
C LYS A 9 -14.29 31.41 10.30
N ASP A 10 -15.14 30.40 10.35
CA ASP A 10 -14.71 29.01 10.26
C ASP A 10 -14.09 28.79 8.87
N LYS A 11 -12.77 28.68 8.80
CA LYS A 11 -12.09 28.15 7.62
C LYS A 11 -12.32 26.66 7.63
N SER A 12 -13.09 26.14 6.66
CA SER A 12 -13.23 24.69 6.50
C SER A 12 -11.86 24.08 6.15
N PRO A 13 -11.55 22.85 6.61
CA PRO A 13 -10.28 22.17 6.32
C PRO A 13 -10.03 21.84 4.83
N THR A 14 -10.88 22.32 3.92
CA THR A 14 -10.93 21.95 2.51
C THR A 14 -10.09 22.87 1.61
N ASP A 15 -9.70 24.05 2.08
CA ASP A 15 -9.13 25.12 1.24
C ASP A 15 -7.66 24.88 0.79
N GLY A 16 -7.12 23.67 0.99
CA GLY A 16 -5.75 23.30 0.61
C GLY A 16 -5.65 22.28 -0.52
N PHE A 17 -6.77 21.84 -1.11
CA PHE A 17 -6.78 20.69 -2.00
C PHE A 17 -7.56 21.01 -3.28
N SER A 18 -6.86 21.11 -4.42
CA SER A 18 -7.48 21.45 -5.70
C SER A 18 -8.52 20.41 -6.11
N ASP A 19 -9.75 20.88 -6.36
CA ASP A 19 -10.84 20.17 -7.05
C ASP A 19 -10.51 19.96 -8.54
N LYS A 20 -9.32 19.42 -8.86
CA LYS A 20 -9.03 19.03 -10.24
C LYS A 20 -9.91 17.84 -10.58
N GLU A 21 -10.76 18.01 -11.59
CA GLU A 21 -11.51 16.92 -12.21
C GLU A 21 -10.57 15.74 -12.47
N VAL A 22 -11.02 14.55 -12.10
CA VAL A 22 -10.33 13.30 -12.44
C VAL A 22 -10.34 13.21 -13.96
N GLY A 23 -9.18 13.44 -14.58
CA GLY A 23 -9.05 13.40 -16.03
C GLY A 23 -9.44 12.01 -16.53
N LYS A 24 -10.39 11.95 -17.47
CA LYS A 24 -10.74 10.73 -18.19
C LYS A 24 -9.55 10.37 -19.09
N THR A 25 -8.66 9.49 -18.64
CA THR A 25 -7.56 8.97 -19.48
C THR A 25 -7.88 7.55 -19.94
N CYS A 26 -8.09 7.38 -21.24
CA CYS A 26 -8.14 6.05 -21.86
C CYS A 26 -6.71 5.59 -22.16
N VAL A 27 -6.11 4.81 -21.26
CA VAL A 27 -4.90 4.05 -21.61
C VAL A 27 -5.34 2.63 -21.95
N GLY A 28 -5.22 2.24 -23.23
CA GLY A 28 -5.54 0.89 -23.71
C GLY A 28 -6.99 0.64 -24.13
N CYS A 29 -7.82 1.67 -24.27
CA CYS A 29 -9.17 1.52 -24.81
C CYS A 29 -9.15 1.27 -26.32
N GLU A 30 -10.00 0.37 -26.79
CA GLU A 30 -10.26 0.22 -28.23
C GLU A 30 -10.98 1.46 -28.76
N ALA A 31 -10.82 1.75 -30.05
CA ALA A 31 -11.50 2.86 -30.70
C ALA A 31 -13.02 2.72 -30.53
N GLY A 32 -13.64 3.68 -29.84
CA GLY A 32 -15.08 3.69 -29.55
C GLY A 32 -15.47 3.25 -28.13
N GLN A 33 -14.53 2.83 -27.28
CA GLN A 33 -14.79 2.61 -25.86
C GLN A 33 -14.74 3.92 -25.07
N GLU A 34 -15.68 4.09 -24.13
CA GLU A 34 -15.61 5.22 -23.19
C GLU A 34 -14.42 5.06 -22.24
N PRO A 35 -13.76 6.17 -21.86
CA PRO A 35 -12.71 6.13 -20.85
C PRO A 35 -13.22 5.63 -19.52
N LEU A 36 -12.55 4.59 -19.00
CA LEU A 36 -12.73 4.13 -17.64
C LEU A 36 -12.37 5.26 -16.68
N SER A 37 -13.24 5.48 -15.69
CA SER A 37 -12.90 6.36 -14.58
C SER A 37 -11.95 5.64 -13.63
N ASP A 38 -11.22 6.39 -12.78
CA ASP A 38 -10.41 5.79 -11.71
C ASP A 38 -11.23 4.80 -10.87
N MET A 39 -12.51 5.12 -10.60
CA MET A 39 -13.39 4.24 -9.80
C MET A 39 -13.69 2.89 -10.47
N ASP A 40 -13.67 2.84 -11.81
CA ASP A 40 -13.87 1.61 -12.57
C ASP A 40 -12.62 0.72 -12.53
N LEU A 41 -11.47 1.30 -12.22
CA LEU A 41 -10.18 0.63 -12.06
C LEU A 41 -9.89 0.25 -10.59
N ASP A 42 -10.79 0.55 -9.65
CA ASP A 42 -10.57 0.21 -8.23
C ASP A 42 -10.41 -1.30 -8.03
N GLY A 43 -9.30 -1.71 -7.42
CA GLY A 43 -8.91 -3.09 -7.19
C GLY A 43 -8.33 -3.82 -8.40
N VAL A 44 -8.11 -3.18 -9.55
CA VAL A 44 -7.47 -3.88 -10.67
C VAL A 44 -5.97 -4.05 -10.45
N ILE A 45 -5.39 -5.08 -11.08
CA ILE A 45 -3.95 -5.21 -11.21
C ILE A 45 -3.48 -4.30 -12.34
N MET A 46 -2.48 -3.46 -12.08
CA MET A 46 -1.86 -2.55 -13.04
C MET A 46 -0.47 -3.07 -13.41
N GLY A 47 -0.13 -2.97 -14.70
CA GLY A 47 1.20 -3.27 -15.22
C GLY A 47 1.42 -2.62 -16.59
N ARG A 48 2.33 -3.18 -17.39
CA ARG A 48 2.67 -2.77 -18.75
C ARG A 48 2.06 -3.70 -19.78
N LYS A 49 1.10 -3.17 -20.55
CA LYS A 49 0.55 -3.82 -21.74
C LYS A 49 0.94 -3.01 -22.97
N ASP A 50 1.56 -3.66 -23.96
CA ASP A 50 2.01 -3.01 -25.20
C ASP A 50 2.91 -1.78 -24.95
N GLY A 51 3.76 -1.85 -23.91
CA GLY A 51 4.67 -0.77 -23.52
C GLY A 51 4.03 0.37 -22.73
N ALA A 52 2.70 0.38 -22.55
CA ALA A 52 1.95 1.40 -21.82
C ALA A 52 1.40 0.86 -20.50
N CYS A 53 1.18 1.76 -19.53
CA CYS A 53 0.56 1.36 -18.26
C CYS A 53 -0.93 1.06 -18.44
N ALA A 54 -1.38 -0.14 -18.11
CA ALA A 54 -2.75 -0.56 -18.32
C ALA A 54 -3.26 -1.48 -17.20
N PRO A 55 -4.59 -1.54 -17.00
CA PRO A 55 -5.19 -2.60 -16.21
C PRO A 55 -4.96 -3.96 -16.88
N LEU A 56 -4.53 -4.93 -16.10
CA LEU A 56 -4.28 -6.31 -16.50
C LEU A 56 -5.42 -7.25 -16.08
N THR A 57 -6.28 -6.78 -15.18
CA THR A 57 -7.50 -7.44 -14.73
C THR A 57 -8.67 -6.46 -14.73
N LYS A 58 -9.87 -6.98 -14.52
CA LYS A 58 -11.09 -6.21 -14.33
C LYS A 58 -11.41 -6.08 -12.84
N LYS A 59 -12.13 -5.02 -12.50
CA LYS A 59 -12.64 -4.82 -11.14
C LYS A 59 -13.52 -6.00 -10.73
N ASN A 60 -13.28 -6.52 -9.53
CA ASN A 60 -13.95 -7.71 -8.97
C ASN A 60 -13.76 -8.99 -9.79
N GLU A 61 -12.77 -9.04 -10.69
CA GLU A 61 -12.40 -10.29 -11.36
C GLU A 61 -11.82 -11.27 -10.33
N ALA A 62 -12.32 -12.50 -10.33
CA ALA A 62 -11.73 -13.56 -9.53
C ALA A 62 -10.33 -13.88 -10.05
N LEU A 63 -9.32 -13.75 -9.19
CA LEU A 63 -7.95 -13.99 -9.60
C LEU A 63 -7.62 -15.49 -9.57
N THR A 64 -7.07 -15.99 -10.66
CA THR A 64 -6.46 -17.32 -10.73
C THR A 64 -4.94 -17.19 -10.68
N ARG A 65 -4.24 -18.29 -10.38
CA ARG A 65 -2.76 -18.34 -10.48
C ARG A 65 -2.27 -17.98 -11.88
N ALA A 66 -2.99 -18.41 -12.92
CA ALA A 66 -2.66 -18.06 -14.30
C ALA A 66 -2.82 -16.55 -14.56
N THR A 67 -3.88 -15.93 -14.03
CA THR A 67 -4.10 -14.48 -14.12
C THR A 67 -2.97 -13.70 -13.45
N ILE A 68 -2.58 -14.11 -12.24
CA ILE A 68 -1.50 -13.45 -11.49
C ILE A 68 -0.17 -13.61 -12.23
N GLN A 69 0.15 -14.82 -12.71
CA GLN A 69 1.37 -15.08 -13.46
C GLN A 69 1.43 -14.25 -14.76
N GLY A 70 0.35 -14.20 -15.54
CA GLY A 70 0.26 -13.37 -16.73
C GLY A 70 0.38 -11.87 -16.42
N ALA A 71 -0.05 -11.44 -15.23
CA ALA A 71 0.16 -10.07 -14.79
C ALA A 71 1.63 -9.77 -14.45
N LYS A 72 2.32 -10.72 -13.80
CA LYS A 72 3.77 -10.61 -13.50
C LYS A 72 4.63 -10.55 -14.76
N GLU A 73 4.23 -11.24 -15.83
CA GLU A 73 4.89 -11.16 -17.15
C GLU A 73 4.77 -9.76 -17.77
N GLN A 74 3.73 -9.03 -17.42
CA GLN A 74 3.48 -7.64 -17.81
C GLN A 74 3.92 -6.65 -16.71
N ALA A 75 4.86 -7.02 -15.84
CA ALA A 75 5.36 -6.13 -14.82
C ALA A 75 6.16 -4.94 -15.38
N PHE A 76 6.20 -3.85 -14.61
CA PHE A 76 7.21 -2.81 -14.77
C PHE A 76 8.59 -3.38 -14.47
N THR A 77 9.58 -2.99 -15.27
CA THR A 77 10.98 -3.36 -15.10
C THR A 77 11.86 -2.12 -15.20
N SER A 78 13.04 -2.19 -14.60
CA SER A 78 14.01 -1.10 -14.63
C SER A 78 15.02 -1.25 -15.75
N ASN A 79 15.15 -0.19 -16.54
CA ASN A 79 16.27 0.04 -17.46
C ASN A 79 17.24 1.10 -16.91
N SER A 80 17.09 1.46 -15.63
CA SER A 80 17.94 2.48 -15.01
C SER A 80 19.40 2.03 -15.01
N ASN A 81 20.34 2.97 -15.15
CA ASN A 81 21.77 2.66 -15.03
C ASN A 81 22.09 1.97 -13.70
N CYS A 82 21.28 2.21 -12.67
CA CYS A 82 21.46 1.64 -11.37
C CYS A 82 21.19 0.13 -11.31
N CYS A 83 20.35 -0.38 -12.21
CA CYS A 83 19.96 -1.79 -12.29
C CYS A 83 20.71 -2.58 -13.37
N LYS A 84 21.56 -1.91 -14.17
CA LYS A 84 22.45 -2.60 -15.12
C LYS A 84 23.34 -3.61 -14.39
N GLY A 85 23.28 -4.87 -14.81
CA GLY A 85 24.05 -5.97 -14.21
C GLY A 85 23.58 -6.40 -12.82
N LYS A 86 22.42 -5.92 -12.36
CA LYS A 86 21.79 -6.35 -11.09
C LYS A 86 20.58 -7.24 -11.28
N HIS A 87 20.10 -7.40 -12.51
CA HIS A 87 19.12 -8.41 -12.84
C HIS A 87 19.75 -9.80 -12.62
N PRO A 88 18.99 -10.74 -12.05
CA PRO A 88 19.44 -12.10 -11.86
C PRO A 88 19.85 -12.74 -13.21
N PRO A 89 20.76 -13.73 -13.19
CA PRO A 89 21.16 -14.44 -14.39
C PRO A 89 19.96 -15.07 -15.12
N ASP A 90 20.12 -15.31 -16.43
CA ASP A 90 19.12 -16.02 -17.23
C ASP A 90 18.71 -17.34 -16.56
N GLY A 91 17.40 -17.54 -16.40
CA GLY A 91 16.81 -18.73 -15.77
C GLY A 91 16.53 -18.62 -14.27
N VAL A 92 16.91 -17.52 -13.61
CA VAL A 92 16.47 -17.19 -12.25
C VAL A 92 15.32 -16.20 -12.31
N ALA A 93 14.22 -16.50 -11.64
CA ALA A 93 13.04 -15.63 -11.65
C ALA A 93 13.35 -14.30 -10.96
N ASP A 94 13.07 -13.20 -11.65
CA ASP A 94 13.09 -11.87 -11.04
C ASP A 94 12.14 -11.83 -9.84
N LYS A 95 12.64 -11.25 -8.76
CA LYS A 95 11.79 -10.85 -7.64
C LYS A 95 10.68 -9.94 -8.17
N THR A 96 9.45 -10.23 -7.79
CA THR A 96 8.29 -9.38 -8.09
C THR A 96 7.81 -8.68 -6.83
N ILE A 97 7.65 -7.37 -6.91
CA ILE A 97 7.03 -6.53 -5.88
C ILE A 97 5.60 -6.20 -6.32
N VAL A 98 4.65 -6.36 -5.41
CA VAL A 98 3.27 -5.89 -5.57
C VAL A 98 3.14 -4.56 -4.82
N TYR A 99 2.84 -3.49 -5.53
CA TYR A 99 2.67 -2.15 -4.95
C TYR A 99 1.20 -1.79 -4.73
N VAL A 100 0.88 -1.18 -3.59
CA VAL A 100 -0.48 -0.71 -3.25
C VAL A 100 -0.43 0.78 -2.91
N ASN A 101 -1.17 1.60 -3.68
CA ASN A 101 -1.14 3.05 -3.51
C ASN A 101 -2.04 3.58 -2.38
N GLY A 102 -1.78 4.83 -2.04
CA GLY A 102 -2.58 5.62 -1.10
C GLY A 102 -3.83 6.23 -1.73
N ILE A 103 -4.51 7.07 -0.95
CA ILE A 103 -5.65 7.83 -1.45
C ILE A 103 -5.21 8.92 -2.43
N ARG A 104 -6.13 9.35 -3.30
CA ARG A 104 -5.93 10.47 -4.25
C ARG A 104 -4.76 10.26 -5.22
N THR A 105 -4.39 9.01 -5.47
CA THR A 105 -3.48 8.65 -6.54
C THR A 105 -4.31 8.39 -7.79
N GLN A 106 -4.09 9.17 -8.84
CA GLN A 106 -4.67 8.91 -10.16
C GLN A 106 -3.90 7.77 -10.86
N GLN A 107 -4.51 7.14 -11.87
CA GLN A 107 -3.90 6.02 -12.60
C GLN A 107 -2.47 6.34 -13.05
N GLY A 108 -2.27 7.48 -13.72
CA GLY A 108 -0.95 7.90 -14.19
C GLY A 108 0.09 8.06 -13.07
N GLY A 109 -0.33 8.58 -11.91
CA GLY A 109 0.54 8.69 -10.72
C GLY A 109 0.90 7.31 -10.15
N HIS A 110 -0.06 6.39 -10.10
CA HIS A 110 0.20 5.01 -9.68
C HIS A 110 1.22 4.34 -10.61
N CYS A 111 1.04 4.47 -11.92
CA CYS A 111 1.98 3.94 -12.93
C CYS A 111 3.39 4.51 -12.79
N GLN A 112 3.52 5.81 -12.51
CA GLN A 112 4.82 6.43 -12.26
C GLN A 112 5.49 5.79 -11.04
N THR A 113 4.76 5.63 -9.93
CA THR A 113 5.32 4.97 -8.74
C THR A 113 5.71 3.51 -9.01
N LEU A 114 4.98 2.76 -9.83
CA LEU A 114 5.40 1.40 -10.23
C LEU A 114 6.77 1.41 -10.93
N GLN A 115 7.00 2.37 -11.82
CA GLN A 115 8.30 2.54 -12.46
C GLN A 115 9.37 2.97 -11.46
N ASP A 116 9.07 3.91 -10.56
CA ASP A 116 10.03 4.41 -9.57
C ASP A 116 10.45 3.31 -8.58
N VAL A 117 9.51 2.44 -8.18
CA VAL A 117 9.80 1.24 -7.39
C VAL A 117 10.70 0.29 -8.18
N ALA A 118 10.39 0.02 -9.46
CA ALA A 118 11.20 -0.85 -10.30
C ALA A 118 12.63 -0.30 -10.43
N ASP A 119 12.77 1.01 -10.68
CA ASP A 119 14.04 1.69 -10.86
C ASP A 119 14.90 1.71 -9.60
N THR A 120 14.26 1.77 -8.42
CA THR A 120 14.92 1.80 -7.12
C THR A 120 15.32 0.40 -6.62
N THR A 121 14.51 -0.60 -6.92
CA THR A 121 14.65 -1.96 -6.36
C THR A 121 15.25 -2.97 -7.33
N CYS A 122 15.29 -2.64 -8.62
CA CYS A 122 15.64 -3.57 -9.70
C CYS A 122 14.74 -4.82 -9.78
N ALA A 123 13.55 -4.76 -9.18
CA ALA A 123 12.57 -5.82 -9.22
C ALA A 123 11.57 -5.62 -10.37
N LYS A 124 10.85 -6.69 -10.71
CA LYS A 124 9.58 -6.59 -11.44
C LYS A 124 8.54 -5.96 -10.51
N VAL A 125 7.71 -5.05 -11.02
CA VAL A 125 6.66 -4.42 -10.21
C VAL A 125 5.31 -4.45 -10.90
N ILE A 126 4.30 -4.97 -10.20
CA ILE A 126 2.88 -4.80 -10.56
C ILE A 126 2.17 -4.04 -9.45
N GLY A 127 1.06 -3.41 -9.78
CA GLY A 127 0.30 -2.60 -8.83
C GLY A 127 -1.07 -3.19 -8.54
N VAL A 128 -1.54 -3.11 -7.29
CA VAL A 128 -2.97 -3.20 -6.98
C VAL A 128 -3.47 -1.77 -6.82
N TYR A 129 -4.30 -1.33 -7.76
CA TYR A 129 -4.76 0.05 -7.80
C TYR A 129 -5.91 0.29 -6.82
N ASN A 130 -5.73 1.26 -5.93
CA ASN A 130 -6.74 1.69 -4.97
C ASN A 130 -7.31 3.03 -5.42
N ALA A 131 -8.50 3.02 -6.00
CA ALA A 131 -9.14 4.21 -6.48
C ALA A 131 -10.10 4.75 -5.40
N THR A 132 -9.64 5.72 -4.63
CA THR A 132 -10.47 6.39 -3.61
C THR A 132 -10.92 7.76 -4.06
N ARG A 133 -12.13 8.15 -3.63
CA ARG A 133 -12.61 9.52 -3.81
C ARG A 133 -11.90 10.46 -2.84
N ASN A 134 -11.91 11.76 -3.17
CA ASN A 134 -11.06 12.84 -2.65
C ASN A 134 -11.15 13.16 -1.14
N SER A 135 -11.46 12.21 -0.25
CA SER A 135 -11.77 12.50 1.15
C SER A 135 -10.76 11.85 2.10
N VAL A 136 -10.02 12.68 2.86
CA VAL A 136 -9.37 12.22 4.11
C VAL A 136 -10.41 11.68 5.11
N ALA A 137 -11.69 11.98 4.91
CA ALA A 137 -12.81 11.32 5.57
C ALA A 137 -12.90 9.80 5.25
N ASP A 138 -12.43 9.35 4.09
CA ASP A 138 -12.35 7.91 3.74
C ASP A 138 -11.14 7.26 4.45
N LEU A 139 -10.10 8.03 4.75
CA LEU A 139 -9.03 7.60 5.66
C LEU A 139 -9.55 7.41 7.10
N TRP A 140 -10.64 8.10 7.47
CA TRP A 140 -11.37 7.84 8.71
C TRP A 140 -12.27 6.60 8.61
N GLN A 141 -12.71 6.18 7.43
CA GLN A 141 -13.35 4.87 7.22
C GLN A 141 -12.35 3.71 7.40
N ALA A 142 -11.04 3.92 7.25
CA ALA A 142 -10.04 2.91 7.69
C ALA A 142 -10.07 2.65 9.21
N LYS A 143 -10.64 3.56 10.03
CA LYS A 143 -10.98 3.23 11.43
C LYS A 143 -12.22 2.33 11.54
N GLN A 144 -13.13 2.35 10.58
CA GLN A 144 -14.25 1.43 10.51
C GLN A 144 -13.77 0.02 10.16
N ASP A 145 -12.79 -0.13 9.26
CA ASP A 145 -12.12 -1.42 8.99
C ASP A 145 -11.45 -1.98 10.25
N LYS A 146 -10.89 -1.10 11.11
CA LYS A 146 -10.41 -1.51 12.44
C LYS A 146 -11.54 -1.95 13.37
N SER A 147 -12.70 -1.28 13.35
CA SER A 147 -13.87 -1.74 14.11
C SER A 147 -14.29 -3.14 13.64
N TRP A 148 -14.15 -3.42 12.34
CA TRP A 148 -14.41 -4.72 11.73
C TRP A 148 -13.40 -5.77 12.19
N ILE A 149 -12.08 -5.54 12.08
CA ILE A 149 -11.06 -6.48 12.57
C ILE A 149 -11.27 -6.76 14.07
N LYS A 150 -11.51 -5.73 14.88
CA LYS A 150 -11.74 -5.91 16.32
C LYS A 150 -13.03 -6.68 16.64
N LYS A 151 -14.09 -6.43 15.88
CA LYS A 151 -15.37 -7.10 16.07
C LYS A 151 -15.26 -8.57 15.65
N HIS A 152 -14.65 -8.86 14.51
CA HIS A 152 -14.53 -10.22 14.01
C HIS A 152 -13.36 -11.03 14.58
N ALA A 153 -12.35 -10.41 15.17
CA ALA A 153 -11.38 -11.12 16.01
C ALA A 153 -12.01 -11.58 17.34
N ALA A 154 -13.03 -10.86 17.85
CA ALA A 154 -13.79 -11.26 19.02
C ALA A 154 -14.91 -12.28 18.70
N ASP A 155 -15.45 -12.26 17.47
CA ASP A 155 -16.50 -13.18 17.03
C ASP A 155 -15.95 -14.51 16.48
N ALA A 156 -14.71 -14.54 15.95
CA ALA A 156 -14.06 -15.77 15.47
C ALA A 156 -13.83 -16.81 16.59
N GLU A 157 -13.94 -16.40 17.86
CA GLU A 157 -13.83 -17.26 19.02
C GLU A 157 -15.16 -17.92 19.41
N LYS A 158 -16.30 -17.51 18.82
CA LYS A 158 -17.62 -17.85 19.37
C LYS A 158 -18.52 -18.76 18.56
N ASP A 159 -18.51 -18.75 17.24
CA ASP A 159 -19.26 -19.72 16.43
C ASP A 159 -18.74 -19.61 15.00
N ALA A 160 -18.25 -20.70 14.41
CA ALA A 160 -17.85 -20.76 13.01
C ALA A 160 -19.02 -21.32 12.18
N PRO A 161 -19.85 -20.47 11.55
CA PRO A 161 -20.72 -20.93 10.47
C PRO A 161 -19.88 -21.17 9.20
N ASP A 162 -20.28 -22.16 8.40
CA ASP A 162 -19.65 -22.63 7.15
C ASP A 162 -19.57 -21.58 6.01
N GLU A 163 -20.00 -20.34 6.25
CA GLU A 163 -19.79 -19.21 5.33
C GLU A 163 -18.77 -18.25 5.94
N GLU A 164 -17.56 -18.22 5.36
CA GLU A 164 -16.54 -17.26 5.76
C GLU A 164 -17.14 -15.86 5.80
N PRO A 165 -17.00 -15.10 6.90
CA PRO A 165 -17.55 -13.76 7.01
C PRO A 165 -16.76 -12.81 6.11
N ARG A 166 -17.07 -12.82 4.81
CA ARG A 166 -16.72 -11.75 3.90
C ARG A 166 -17.43 -10.51 4.42
N MET A 167 -16.67 -9.44 4.67
CA MET A 167 -17.21 -8.11 4.94
C MET A 167 -18.32 -7.82 3.91
N SER A 168 -19.50 -7.36 4.35
CA SER A 168 -20.65 -7.22 3.44
C SER A 168 -20.24 -6.42 2.18
N PRO A 169 -20.64 -6.80 0.96
CA PRO A 169 -20.16 -6.18 -0.28
C PRO A 169 -20.34 -4.66 -0.39
N LYS A 170 -21.21 -4.05 0.44
CA LYS A 170 -21.46 -2.62 0.42
C LYS A 170 -20.35 -1.87 1.17
N GLY A 171 -19.50 -1.16 0.43
CA GLY A 171 -18.48 -0.26 0.96
C GLY A 171 -17.12 -0.90 1.23
N ARG A 172 -16.94 -2.18 0.88
CA ARG A 172 -15.64 -2.85 0.92
C ARG A 172 -14.74 -2.32 -0.19
N ASN A 173 -13.46 -2.12 0.13
CA ASN A 173 -12.46 -1.68 -0.84
C ASN A 173 -12.03 -2.88 -1.72
N PRO A 174 -12.28 -2.88 -3.05
CA PRO A 174 -11.92 -3.95 -3.97
C PRO A 174 -10.41 -4.28 -4.00
N ALA A 175 -9.53 -3.32 -3.70
CA ALA A 175 -8.10 -3.58 -3.60
C ALA A 175 -7.75 -4.56 -2.47
N VAL A 176 -8.57 -4.65 -1.41
CA VAL A 176 -8.41 -5.65 -0.35
C VAL A 176 -8.63 -7.05 -0.91
N ASP A 177 -9.68 -7.25 -1.70
CA ASP A 177 -10.00 -8.55 -2.28
C ASP A 177 -8.92 -9.02 -3.24
N THR A 178 -8.53 -8.16 -4.18
CA THR A 178 -7.47 -8.44 -5.14
C THR A 178 -6.17 -8.80 -4.43
N LEU A 179 -5.76 -8.02 -3.43
CA LEU A 179 -4.51 -8.27 -2.74
C LEU A 179 -4.58 -9.54 -1.86
N ARG A 180 -5.71 -9.80 -1.19
CA ARG A 180 -5.92 -11.04 -0.43
C ARG A 180 -5.77 -12.25 -1.35
N ASP A 181 -6.45 -12.23 -2.50
CA ASP A 181 -6.44 -13.35 -3.44
C ASP A 181 -5.04 -13.60 -3.99
N MET A 182 -4.27 -12.54 -4.25
CA MET A 182 -2.86 -12.65 -4.60
C MET A 182 -2.03 -13.28 -3.48
N ILE A 183 -2.17 -12.80 -2.24
CA ILE A 183 -1.42 -13.34 -1.09
C ILE A 183 -1.73 -14.82 -0.91
N TYR A 184 -3.01 -15.18 -0.88
CA TYR A 184 -3.43 -16.58 -0.74
C TYR A 184 -2.88 -17.44 -1.87
N ALA A 185 -3.02 -17.01 -3.14
CA ALA A 185 -2.57 -17.78 -4.29
C ALA A 185 -1.05 -18.02 -4.29
N GLU A 186 -0.25 -17.02 -3.93
CA GLU A 186 1.21 -17.16 -3.88
C GLU A 186 1.66 -17.99 -2.66
N ALA A 187 1.17 -17.65 -1.46
CA ALA A 187 1.56 -18.32 -0.22
C ALA A 187 1.10 -19.78 -0.17
N SER A 188 -0.13 -20.11 -0.60
CA SER A 188 -0.61 -21.51 -0.70
C SER A 188 0.19 -22.36 -1.70
N SER A 189 1.04 -21.71 -2.49
CA SER A 189 1.83 -22.32 -3.55
C SER A 189 3.33 -22.28 -3.28
N ASP A 190 3.72 -21.99 -2.04
CA ASP A 190 5.11 -21.85 -1.60
C ASP A 190 5.90 -20.84 -2.44
N GLN A 191 5.23 -19.79 -2.94
CA GLN A 191 5.87 -18.70 -3.65
C GLN A 191 6.06 -17.50 -2.73
N GLU A 192 7.24 -16.88 -2.80
CA GLU A 192 7.52 -15.65 -2.07
C GLU A 192 6.82 -14.46 -2.72
N MET A 193 6.29 -13.56 -1.88
CA MET A 193 5.63 -12.34 -2.30
C MET A 193 6.20 -11.14 -1.51
N GLU A 194 6.68 -10.12 -2.22
CA GLU A 194 7.04 -8.85 -1.61
C GLU A 194 5.96 -7.80 -1.91
N ILE A 195 5.51 -7.10 -0.87
CA ILE A 195 4.47 -6.07 -0.96
C ILE A 195 5.02 -4.72 -0.53
N PHE A 196 4.89 -3.72 -1.37
CA PHE A 196 5.13 -2.32 -1.01
C PHE A 196 3.80 -1.60 -0.86
N ALA A 197 3.57 -0.92 0.26
CA ALA A 197 2.28 -0.30 0.54
C ALA A 197 2.45 1.13 1.06
N HIS A 198 1.84 2.11 0.41
CA HIS A 198 1.93 3.52 0.79
C HIS A 198 0.63 4.06 1.38
N SER A 199 0.72 4.87 2.44
CA SER A 199 -0.45 5.61 2.97
C SER A 199 -1.62 4.68 3.32
N GLN A 200 -2.82 4.90 2.77
CA GLN A 200 -3.97 4.00 2.92
C GLN A 200 -3.73 2.60 2.34
N GLY A 201 -2.88 2.45 1.33
CA GLY A 201 -2.48 1.15 0.80
C GLY A 201 -1.99 0.22 1.89
N GLY A 202 -1.33 0.74 2.93
CA GLY A 202 -0.93 -0.09 4.07
C GLY A 202 -2.09 -0.60 4.92
N ALA A 203 -3.20 0.15 5.03
CA ALA A 203 -4.41 -0.34 5.69
C ALA A 203 -5.09 -1.44 4.86
N ILE A 204 -5.17 -1.25 3.54
CA ILE A 204 -5.64 -2.27 2.59
C ILE A 204 -4.81 -3.55 2.73
N THR A 205 -3.48 -3.42 2.71
CA THR A 205 -2.56 -4.55 2.90
C THR A 205 -2.76 -5.25 4.24
N SER A 206 -2.88 -4.51 5.34
CA SER A 206 -3.12 -5.10 6.66
C SER A 206 -4.41 -5.94 6.71
N VAL A 207 -5.50 -5.46 6.11
CA VAL A 207 -6.77 -6.21 6.05
C VAL A 207 -6.63 -7.43 5.15
N ALA A 208 -6.03 -7.27 3.97
CA ALA A 208 -5.81 -8.35 3.02
C ALA A 208 -4.96 -9.50 3.62
N LEU A 209 -3.91 -9.16 4.37
CA LEU A 209 -3.07 -10.14 5.07
C LEU A 209 -3.85 -10.90 6.14
N TYR A 210 -4.67 -10.21 6.93
CA TYR A 210 -5.49 -10.85 7.97
C TYR A 210 -6.50 -11.83 7.37
N GLU A 211 -7.10 -11.49 6.24
CA GLU A 211 -8.02 -12.40 5.55
C GLU A 211 -7.30 -13.56 4.88
N ALA A 212 -6.13 -13.32 4.27
CA ALA A 212 -5.34 -14.38 3.66
C ALA A 212 -4.80 -15.37 4.72
N GLU A 213 -4.38 -14.88 5.89
CA GLU A 213 -3.99 -15.70 7.04
C GLU A 213 -5.12 -16.65 7.45
N LYS A 214 -6.36 -16.17 7.53
CA LYS A 214 -7.53 -17.02 7.84
C LYS A 214 -7.77 -18.09 6.78
N GLN A 215 -7.69 -17.74 5.50
CA GLN A 215 -7.86 -18.71 4.41
C GLN A 215 -6.77 -19.77 4.41
N LEU A 216 -5.52 -19.37 4.70
CA LEU A 216 -4.40 -20.30 4.84
C LEU A 216 -4.57 -21.20 6.06
N ALA A 217 -4.96 -20.65 7.22
CA ALA A 217 -5.23 -21.43 8.43
C ALA A 217 -6.37 -22.45 8.23
N GLY A 218 -7.46 -22.04 7.56
CA GLY A 218 -8.55 -22.94 7.18
C GLY A 218 -8.10 -24.09 6.26
N ALA A 219 -7.00 -23.91 5.55
CA ALA A 219 -6.38 -24.92 4.70
C ALA A 219 -5.17 -25.64 5.34
N GLY A 220 -4.84 -25.33 6.61
CA GLY A 220 -3.68 -25.89 7.32
C GLY A 220 -2.34 -25.47 6.74
N MET A 221 -2.24 -24.21 6.27
CA MET A 221 -1.06 -23.61 5.64
C MET A 221 -0.71 -22.25 6.29
N GLU A 222 -1.10 -22.01 7.54
CA GLU A 222 -0.88 -20.73 8.22
C GLU A 222 0.61 -20.32 8.27
N GLU A 223 1.53 -21.28 8.31
CA GLU A 223 2.97 -21.05 8.31
C GLU A 223 3.46 -20.41 7.01
N ASN A 224 2.71 -20.55 5.91
CA ASN A 224 3.05 -19.95 4.61
C ASN A 224 2.92 -18.43 4.62
N MET A 225 2.31 -17.82 5.65
CA MET A 225 2.38 -16.36 5.83
C MET A 225 3.82 -15.86 5.97
N SER A 226 4.77 -16.71 6.38
CA SER A 226 6.20 -16.39 6.41
C SER A 226 6.83 -16.15 5.03
N LYS A 227 6.14 -16.53 3.94
CA LYS A 227 6.56 -16.29 2.55
C LYS A 227 6.23 -14.88 2.05
N VAL A 228 5.49 -14.11 2.86
CA VAL A 228 5.11 -12.75 2.54
C VAL A 228 6.04 -11.79 3.26
N SER A 229 6.59 -10.83 2.51
CA SER A 229 7.34 -9.71 3.06
C SER A 229 6.65 -8.40 2.70
N VAL A 230 6.66 -7.44 3.63
CA VAL A 230 5.93 -6.18 3.46
C VAL A 230 6.83 -5.01 3.85
N THR A 231 7.04 -4.09 2.91
CA THR A 231 7.53 -2.74 3.22
C THR A 231 6.38 -1.74 3.19
N SER A 232 5.99 -1.23 4.36
CA SER A 232 4.98 -0.19 4.46
C SER A 232 5.62 1.19 4.57
N MET A 233 5.14 2.15 3.80
CA MET A 233 5.66 3.51 3.70
C MET A 233 4.59 4.52 4.11
N GLY A 234 4.80 5.23 5.22
CA GLY A 234 3.82 6.22 5.68
C GLY A 234 2.43 5.64 5.94
N SER A 235 2.37 4.36 6.31
CA SER A 235 1.12 3.59 6.36
C SER A 235 0.10 4.14 7.36
N ALA A 236 -1.17 4.10 6.98
CA ALA A 236 -2.31 4.37 7.84
C ALA A 236 -2.76 3.15 8.69
N ALA A 237 -2.12 1.99 8.54
CA ALA A 237 -2.46 0.79 9.30
C ALA A 237 -2.01 0.88 10.76
N GLN A 238 -2.91 0.53 11.68
CA GLN A 238 -2.66 0.58 13.13
C GLN A 238 -2.21 -0.74 13.73
N GLN A 239 -2.42 -1.83 13.01
CA GLN A 239 -2.19 -3.19 13.44
C GLN A 239 -1.87 -4.01 12.20
N TRP A 240 -1.01 -5.00 12.35
CA TRP A 240 -0.61 -5.94 11.30
C TRP A 240 -0.66 -7.34 11.90
N PRO A 241 -1.09 -8.36 11.13
CA PRO A 241 -1.08 -9.75 11.60
C PRO A 241 0.35 -10.26 11.76
N ASP A 242 0.53 -11.29 12.58
CA ASP A 242 1.82 -11.99 12.68
C ASP A 242 2.04 -12.90 11.46
N GLY A 243 3.28 -13.35 11.24
CA GLY A 243 3.61 -14.26 10.13
C GLY A 243 4.54 -13.64 9.09
N PRO A 244 4.12 -12.56 8.38
CA PRO A 244 4.97 -11.90 7.39
C PRO A 244 6.23 -11.25 7.97
N GLU A 245 7.23 -11.07 7.11
CA GLU A 245 8.38 -10.22 7.42
C GLU A 245 8.01 -8.74 7.16
N TYR A 246 8.12 -7.90 8.19
CA TYR A 246 7.73 -6.49 8.07
C TYR A 246 8.91 -5.52 8.16
N THR A 247 8.92 -4.55 7.25
CA THR A 247 9.65 -3.28 7.42
C THR A 247 8.66 -2.11 7.34
N HIS A 248 8.56 -1.32 8.41
CA HIS A 248 7.73 -0.12 8.44
C HIS A 248 8.61 1.13 8.40
N LEU A 249 8.51 1.90 7.32
CA LEU A 249 9.16 3.19 7.18
C LEU A 249 8.20 4.30 7.63
N ILE A 250 8.60 5.06 8.64
CA ILE A 250 7.79 6.12 9.25
C ILE A 250 8.60 7.40 9.34
N HIS A 251 8.27 8.38 8.49
CA HIS A 251 8.78 9.73 8.64
C HIS A 251 8.12 10.37 9.87
N ALA A 252 8.92 10.86 10.82
CA ALA A 252 8.42 11.27 12.13
C ALA A 252 7.55 12.54 12.13
N ARG A 253 7.60 13.30 11.03
CA ARG A 253 6.76 14.47 10.77
C ARG A 253 5.64 14.21 9.76
N ASP A 254 5.51 13.00 9.25
CA ASP A 254 4.36 12.62 8.44
C ASP A 254 3.14 12.38 9.34
N PHE A 255 2.07 13.14 9.09
CA PHE A 255 0.82 13.03 9.84
C PHE A 255 0.22 11.62 9.78
N THR A 256 0.20 10.98 8.62
CA THR A 256 -0.54 9.73 8.39
C THR A 256 -0.06 8.60 9.31
N PRO A 257 1.21 8.15 9.26
CA PRO A 257 1.69 7.08 10.14
C PRO A 257 1.73 7.50 11.61
N VAL A 258 1.94 8.79 11.91
CA VAL A 258 2.04 9.31 13.29
C VAL A 258 0.70 9.36 13.99
N LYS A 259 -0.36 9.73 13.29
CA LYS A 259 -1.70 9.91 13.86
C LYS A 259 -2.62 8.74 13.58
N LEU A 260 -2.50 8.13 12.41
CA LEU A 260 -3.40 7.11 11.92
C LEU A 260 -2.77 5.74 11.88
N GLY A 261 -1.45 5.61 11.68
CA GLY A 261 -0.75 4.33 11.64
C GLY A 261 -0.23 3.83 13.00
N LEU A 262 1.01 3.31 13.02
CA LEU A 262 1.69 2.76 14.21
C LEU A 262 2.05 3.81 15.28
N ARG A 263 1.95 5.11 14.95
CA ARG A 263 2.18 6.24 15.88
C ARG A 263 3.66 6.35 16.31
N LYS A 264 3.95 7.13 17.36
CA LYS A 264 5.33 7.48 17.81
C LYS A 264 5.93 6.57 18.91
N SER A 265 5.41 5.37 19.16
CA SER A 265 5.74 4.65 20.42
C SER A 265 6.33 3.26 20.19
N ALA A 266 7.63 3.08 20.48
CA ALA A 266 8.30 1.77 20.49
C ALA A 266 7.51 0.69 21.23
N LYS A 267 7.03 1.03 22.44
CA LYS A 267 6.25 0.10 23.27
C LYS A 267 4.97 -0.42 22.58
N LYS A 268 4.40 0.35 21.65
CA LYS A 268 3.20 -0.04 20.91
C LYS A 268 3.54 -0.77 19.63
N ASP A 269 4.72 -0.55 19.06
CA ASP A 269 5.19 -1.24 17.86
C ASP A 269 5.24 -2.76 18.10
N ALA A 270 5.80 -3.20 19.23
CA ALA A 270 5.93 -4.61 19.59
C ALA A 270 4.60 -5.39 19.63
N SER A 271 3.45 -4.71 19.78
CA SER A 271 2.13 -5.36 19.83
C SER A 271 1.25 -5.08 18.61
N ARG A 272 1.76 -4.34 17.61
CA ARG A 272 0.94 -3.83 16.50
C ARG A 272 1.61 -3.87 15.15
N ALA A 273 2.93 -3.90 15.09
CA ALA A 273 3.68 -3.92 13.84
C ALA A 273 3.74 -5.33 13.21
N GLY A 274 3.22 -6.35 13.89
CA GLY A 274 3.49 -7.75 13.58
C GLY A 274 4.76 -8.23 14.28
N LYS A 275 4.78 -9.50 14.68
CA LYS A 275 5.88 -10.12 15.41
C LYS A 275 7.17 -10.05 14.60
N GLY A 276 8.24 -9.54 15.23
CA GLY A 276 9.56 -9.43 14.61
C GLY A 276 9.72 -8.25 13.64
N ALA A 277 8.70 -7.40 13.48
CA ALA A 277 8.74 -6.28 12.54
C ALA A 277 9.89 -5.29 12.81
N LYS A 278 10.56 -4.86 11.74
CA LYS A 278 11.51 -3.75 11.76
C LYS A 278 10.76 -2.42 11.58
N VAL A 279 10.71 -1.59 12.61
CA VAL A 279 10.11 -0.25 12.53
C VAL A 279 11.20 0.81 12.43
N VAL A 280 11.37 1.39 11.25
CA VAL A 280 12.35 2.46 10.99
C VAL A 280 11.65 3.81 11.08
N ARG A 281 12.01 4.57 12.11
CA ARG A 281 11.60 5.97 12.26
C ARG A 281 12.69 6.86 11.74
N PHE A 282 12.35 7.86 10.94
CA PHE A 282 13.36 8.71 10.34
C PHE A 282 12.89 10.16 10.15
N VAL A 283 13.87 11.04 9.93
CA VAL A 283 13.68 12.42 9.50
C VAL A 283 14.56 12.73 8.29
N GLY A 284 14.15 13.73 7.54
CA GLY A 284 14.88 14.31 6.41
C GLY A 284 13.95 15.26 5.67
N GLU A 285 14.50 16.11 4.80
CA GLU A 285 13.66 16.94 3.94
C GLU A 285 13.35 16.20 2.63
N PRO A 286 12.09 16.16 2.20
CA PRO A 286 11.71 15.58 0.91
C PRO A 286 12.50 16.26 -0.22
N GLY A 287 12.99 15.48 -1.17
CA GLY A 287 13.64 16.03 -2.36
C GLY A 287 15.11 16.50 -2.17
N GLY A 288 15.65 16.53 -0.95
CA GLY A 288 17.06 16.90 -0.73
C GLY A 288 17.61 16.58 0.66
N GLY A 289 18.85 16.05 0.69
CA GLY A 289 19.58 15.71 1.92
C GLY A 289 19.60 14.22 2.26
N SER A 290 20.33 13.87 3.32
CA SER A 290 20.36 12.51 3.87
C SER A 290 19.24 12.31 4.88
N PHE A 291 18.55 11.17 4.83
CA PHE A 291 17.66 10.73 5.89
C PHE A 291 18.47 10.22 7.09
N LYS A 292 17.94 10.37 8.30
CA LYS A 292 18.54 9.84 9.52
C LYS A 292 17.50 9.04 10.27
N GLU A 293 17.85 7.82 10.63
CA GLU A 293 17.07 7.06 11.60
C GLU A 293 17.02 7.81 12.93
N MET A 294 15.95 7.61 13.68
CA MET A 294 15.73 8.26 14.97
C MET A 294 15.24 7.26 15.99
N GLU A 295 15.47 7.62 17.25
CA GLU A 295 14.97 6.85 18.36
C GLU A 295 13.47 7.15 18.60
N PRO A 296 12.69 6.15 19.01
CA PRO A 296 11.29 6.35 19.37
C PRO A 296 11.15 7.31 20.57
N GLY A 297 10.42 8.40 20.37
CA GLY A 297 10.14 9.40 21.43
C GLY A 297 10.77 10.76 21.20
N ASP A 298 11.68 10.88 20.22
CA ASP A 298 12.31 12.15 19.87
C ASP A 298 11.26 13.21 19.46
N ASP A 299 11.43 14.44 20.00
CA ASP A 299 10.64 15.58 19.57
C ASP A 299 11.07 16.01 18.16
N THR A 300 10.10 15.98 17.27
CA THR A 300 10.28 16.26 15.84
C THR A 300 9.49 17.48 15.38
N GLY A 301 8.90 18.21 16.34
CA GLY A 301 8.01 19.33 16.07
C GLY A 301 6.71 18.89 15.39
N GLY A 302 6.12 19.83 14.64
CA GLY A 302 4.82 19.66 13.99
C GLY A 302 4.83 18.62 12.87
N THR A 303 3.72 17.88 12.76
CA THR A 303 3.42 16.98 11.63
C THR A 303 2.81 17.74 10.46
N SER A 304 3.07 17.30 9.23
CA SER A 304 2.43 17.79 8.00
C SER A 304 1.73 16.64 7.27
N PHE A 305 0.56 16.91 6.70
CA PHE A 305 -0.21 15.91 5.95
C PHE A 305 0.31 15.70 4.53
N THR A 306 0.95 16.70 3.92
CA THR A 306 1.36 16.66 2.52
C THR A 306 2.86 16.69 2.37
N LYS A 307 3.56 17.50 3.17
CA LYS A 307 5.00 17.75 2.98
C LYS A 307 5.82 16.46 3.04
N TYR A 308 5.56 15.61 4.03
CA TYR A 308 6.37 14.41 4.30
C TYR A 308 5.69 13.11 3.88
N HIS A 309 4.55 13.21 3.20
CA HIS A 309 3.68 12.08 2.87
C HIS A 309 3.74 11.74 1.37
N ASP A 310 4.96 11.74 0.83
CA ASP A 310 5.24 11.50 -0.56
C ASP A 310 6.05 10.22 -0.72
N VAL A 311 5.55 9.28 -1.53
CA VAL A 311 6.18 7.97 -1.68
C VAL A 311 7.54 8.08 -2.36
N ASP A 312 7.68 8.90 -3.39
CA ASP A 312 8.88 8.93 -4.23
C ASP A 312 10.01 9.73 -3.58
N GLN A 313 9.72 10.97 -3.17
CA GLN A 313 10.71 11.93 -2.66
C GLN A 313 11.05 11.75 -1.19
N THR A 314 10.24 11.01 -0.43
CA THR A 314 10.48 10.74 0.99
C THR A 314 10.78 9.27 1.22
N TYR A 315 9.83 8.39 0.93
CA TYR A 315 9.91 7.01 1.38
C TYR A 315 10.82 6.12 0.53
N LEU A 316 10.71 6.15 -0.80
CA LEU A 316 11.58 5.39 -1.69
C LEU A 316 13.03 5.87 -1.61
N LYS A 317 13.26 7.18 -1.49
CA LYS A 317 14.61 7.71 -1.24
C LYS A 317 15.17 7.26 0.11
N ALA A 318 14.39 7.33 1.19
CA ALA A 318 14.83 6.83 2.49
C ALA A 318 15.11 5.33 2.47
N GLN A 319 14.24 4.54 1.83
CA GLN A 319 14.41 3.11 1.66
C GLN A 319 15.69 2.78 0.88
N SER A 320 15.91 3.46 -0.25
CA SER A 320 17.14 3.33 -1.04
C SER A 320 18.35 3.65 -0.19
N GLN A 321 18.32 4.74 0.57
CA GLN A 321 19.44 5.13 1.43
C GLN A 321 19.74 4.09 2.52
N PHE A 322 18.74 3.63 3.26
CA PHE A 322 18.93 2.65 4.34
C PHE A 322 19.35 1.27 3.82
N ASN A 323 19.10 0.98 2.54
CA ASN A 323 19.54 -0.25 1.88
C ASN A 323 20.86 -0.09 1.09
N ASN A 324 21.58 1.02 1.26
CA ASN A 324 22.83 1.34 0.56
C ASN A 324 22.69 1.48 -0.97
N GLY A 325 21.65 2.16 -1.45
CA GLY A 325 21.39 2.44 -2.85
C GLY A 325 20.58 1.34 -3.55
N CYS A 326 20.59 1.33 -4.89
CA CYS A 326 19.77 0.38 -5.65
C CYS A 326 20.19 -1.03 -5.29
N ARG A 327 19.30 -1.73 -4.62
CA ARG A 327 19.56 -3.04 -4.03
C ARG A 327 19.82 -4.01 -5.18
N GLY A 328 21.08 -4.36 -5.38
CA GLY A 328 21.48 -5.65 -5.92
C GLY A 328 22.26 -6.28 -4.79
N LYS A 329 21.61 -7.09 -3.96
CA LYS A 329 22.34 -7.98 -3.06
C LYS A 329 21.98 -9.40 -3.42
N SER A 330 22.98 -10.01 -4.07
CA SER A 330 23.53 -11.36 -3.85
C SER A 330 22.55 -12.48 -3.60
#